data_AF-A0A6B3I786-F1
#
_entry.id   AF-A0A6B3I786-F1
#
_cell.length_a   1.000
_cell.length_b   1.000
_cell.length_c   1.000
_cell.angle_alpha   90.00
_cell.angle_beta   90.00
_cell.angle_gamma   90.00
#
_symmetry.space_group_name_H-M   'P 1'
#
loop_
_entity.id
_entity.type
_entity.pdbx_description
1 polymer ?
#
loop_
_entity_poly.entity_id
_entity_poly.type
_entity_poly.pdbx_seq_one_letter_code
_entity_poly.pdbx_strand_id
1 'polypeptide(L)' 'AALACALPRRFDEDLVAVAVPSSLPGLYDWLHELPFVVEPHSGRSRYHGVVRAPMLRLQRTGSPQR' A
#
# COMPACT_ATOMS: atom_id res chain seq x y z
N ALA A 1 -6.65 1.20 -4.62
CA ALA A 1 -5.58 0.19 -4.43
C ALA A 1 -4.40 0.72 -3.61
N ALA A 2 -3.53 1.58 -4.15
CA ALA A 2 -2.30 2.02 -3.46
C ALA A 2 -2.51 2.63 -2.06
N LEU A 3 -3.56 3.45 -1.88
CA LEU A 3 -3.89 4.03 -0.57
C LEU A 3 -4.26 3.00 0.49
N ALA A 4 -4.94 1.91 0.12
CA ALA A 4 -5.32 0.86 1.05
C ALA A 4 -4.08 0.07 1.53
N CYS A 5 -3.15 -0.21 0.62
CA CYS A 5 -1.87 -0.86 0.92
C CYS A 5 -0.93 0.01 1.79
N ALA A 6 -1.25 1.29 2.02
CA ALA A 6 -0.47 2.16 2.90
C ALA A 6 -0.71 1.92 4.40
N LEU A 7 -1.85 1.30 4.75
CA LEU A 7 -2.20 0.97 6.14
C LEU A 7 -1.17 0.04 6.81
N PRO A 8 -0.87 -1.15 6.26
CA PRO A 8 0.21 -1.97 6.82
C PRO A 8 1.56 -1.26 6.64
N ARG A 9 2.51 -1.54 7.55
CA ARG A 9 3.85 -0.94 7.48
C ARG A 9 4.70 -1.57 6.37
N ARG A 10 4.44 -2.84 6.08
CA ARG A 10 5.02 -3.63 4.98
C ARG A 10 3.89 -4.46 4.37
N PHE A 11 3.97 -4.73 3.08
CA PHE A 11 2.99 -5.53 2.35
C PHE A 11 3.69 -6.50 1.41
N ASP A 12 3.00 -7.60 1.13
CA ASP A 12 3.31 -8.61 0.12
C ASP A 12 2.03 -8.84 -0.70
N GLU A 13 2.07 -9.75 -1.68
CA GLU A 13 0.95 -10.03 -2.56
C GLU A 13 -0.33 -10.42 -1.79
N ASP A 14 -0.20 -11.27 -0.76
CA ASP A 14 -1.31 -11.70 0.09
C ASP A 14 -1.95 -10.51 0.82
N LEU A 15 -1.13 -9.63 1.40
CA LEU A 15 -1.62 -8.43 2.07
C LEU A 15 -2.27 -7.43 1.10
N VAL A 16 -1.81 -7.37 -0.16
CA VAL A 16 -2.46 -6.56 -1.19
C VAL A 16 -3.86 -7.11 -1.52
N ALA A 17 -3.99 -8.43 -1.65
CA ALA A 17 -5.28 -9.08 -1.89
C ALA A 17 -6.28 -8.84 -0.75
N VAL A 18 -5.80 -8.83 0.50
CA VAL A 18 -6.63 -8.53 1.69
C VAL A 18 -7.02 -7.04 1.74
N ALA A 19 -6.07 -6.14 1.46
CA ALA A 19 -6.31 -4.69 1.55
C ALA A 19 -7.18 -4.15 0.40
N VAL A 20 -7.19 -4.83 -0.75
CA VAL A 20 -7.94 -4.44 -1.94
C VAL A 20 -8.74 -5.64 -2.45
N PRO A 21 -9.88 -5.97 -1.81
CA PRO A 21 -10.75 -7.04 -2.30
C PRO A 21 -11.13 -6.81 -3.76
N SER A 22 -11.13 -7.87 -4.57
CA SER A 22 -11.37 -7.80 -6.01
C SER A 22 -10.33 -6.97 -6.79
N SER A 23 -9.08 -6.92 -6.32
CA SER A 23 -7.97 -6.35 -7.07
C SER A 23 -7.79 -7.03 -8.43
N LEU A 24 -7.37 -6.25 -9.43
CA LEU A 24 -6.95 -6.79 -10.72
C LEU A 24 -5.68 -7.66 -10.55
N PRO A 25 -5.53 -8.74 -11.33
CA PRO A 25 -4.26 -9.46 -11.43
C PRO A 25 -3.10 -8.50 -11.76
N GLY A 26 -1.93 -8.74 -11.17
CA GLY A 26 -0.73 -7.91 -11.39
C GLY A 26 -0.73 -6.58 -10.62
N LEU A 27 -1.71 -6.34 -9.73
CA LEU A 27 -1.68 -5.14 -8.88
C LEU A 27 -0.41 -5.06 -8.02
N TYR A 28 0.08 -6.20 -7.51
CA TYR A 28 1.32 -6.24 -6.73
C TYR A 28 2.53 -5.83 -7.57
N ASP A 29 2.64 -6.34 -8.80
CA ASP A 29 3.72 -5.97 -9.73
C ASP A 29 3.64 -4.50 -10.11
N TRP A 30 2.45 -3.99 -10.43
CA TRP A 30 2.24 -2.57 -10.72
C TRP A 30 2.65 -1.67 -9.55
N LEU A 31 2.43 -2.10 -8.31
CA LEU A 31 2.90 -1.34 -7.14
C LEU A 31 4.42 -1.22 -7.09
N HIS A 32 5.16 -2.23 -7.54
CA HIS A 32 6.63 -2.20 -7.62
C HIS A 32 7.16 -1.30 -8.74
N GLU A 33 6.33 -0.95 -9.74
CA GLU A 33 6.69 0.06 -10.75
C GLU A 33 6.70 1.48 -10.16
N LEU A 34 6.09 1.70 -8.98
CA LEU A 34 6.06 3.00 -8.33
C LEU A 34 7.44 3.33 -7.72
N PRO A 35 8.02 4.50 -7.99
CA PRO A 35 9.39 4.85 -7.57
C PRO A 35 9.54 5.02 -6.05
N PHE A 36 8.43 5.00 -5.31
CA PHE A 36 8.37 5.13 -3.87
C PHE A 36 7.94 3.84 -3.18
N VAL A 37 7.93 2.70 -3.88
CA VAL A 37 7.87 1.36 -3.30
C VAL A 37 9.28 0.79 -3.27
N VAL A 38 9.67 0.24 -2.12
CA VAL A 38 10.95 -0.45 -1.96
C VAL A 38 10.73 -1.81 -1.36
N GLU A 39 11.49 -2.77 -1.86
CA GLU A 39 11.62 -4.09 -1.27
C GLU A 39 12.90 -4.16 -0.43
N PRO A 40 12.82 -4.11 0.91
CA PRO A 40 13.94 -4.39 1.78
C PRO A 40 14.31 -5.88 1.67
N HIS A 41 15.54 -6.22 2.07
CA HIS A 41 16.09 -7.60 2.13
C HIS A 41 15.24 -8.67 2.84
N SER A 42 14.09 -8.30 3.42
CA SER A 42 13.14 -9.21 4.07
C SER A 42 12.03 -9.75 3.14
N GLY A 43 12.10 -9.49 1.82
CA GLY A 43 11.11 -9.96 0.84
C GLY A 43 9.70 -9.38 1.02
N ARG A 44 9.60 -8.17 1.61
CA ARG A 44 8.31 -7.51 1.89
C ARG A 44 8.37 -6.03 1.58
N SER A 45 7.57 -5.58 0.62
CA SER A 45 7.53 -4.22 0.14
C SER A 45 7.05 -3.22 1.18
N ARG A 46 7.47 -1.95 1.02
CA ARG A 46 6.95 -0.82 1.78
C ARG A 46 6.97 0.44 0.94
N TYR A 47 6.07 1.36 1.23
CA TYR A 47 6.19 2.73 0.74
C TYR A 47 7.30 3.48 1.48
N HIS A 48 7.98 4.40 0.78
CA HIS A 48 8.84 5.40 1.42
C HIS A 48 8.03 6.23 2.44
N GLY A 49 8.67 6.58 3.56
CA GLY A 49 8.00 7.29 4.66
C GLY A 49 7.39 8.63 4.26
N VAL A 50 8.06 9.37 3.38
CA VAL A 50 7.61 10.67 2.87
C VAL A 50 6.32 10.60 2.06
N VAL A 51 6.06 9.46 1.40
CA VAL A 51 4.81 9.23 0.65
C VAL A 51 3.77 8.54 1.53
N ARG A 52 4.19 7.58 2.37
CA ARG A 52 3.30 6.84 3.26
C ARG A 52 2.60 7.75 4.29
N ALA A 53 3.31 8.74 4.83
CA ALA A 53 2.76 9.66 5.82
C ALA A 53 1.52 10.44 5.31
N PRO A 54 1.55 11.13 4.15
CA PRO A 54 0.36 11.77 3.59
C PRO A 54 -0.72 10.77 3.16
N MET A 55 -0.37 9.58 2.64
CA MET A 55 -1.37 8.52 2.34
C MET A 55 -2.16 8.11 3.59
N LEU A 56 -1.47 7.90 4.72
CA LEU A 56 -2.12 7.60 5.99
C LEU A 56 -2.95 8.76 6.52
N ARG A 57 -2.48 10.00 6.36
CA ARG A 57 -3.26 11.18 6.73
C ARG A 57 -4.55 11.21 5.92
N LEU A 58 -4.49 11.04 4.60
CA LEU A 58 -5.67 11.02 3.74
C LEU A 58 -6.66 9.91 4.16
N GLN A 59 -6.18 8.69 4.41
CA GLN A 59 -7.02 7.57 4.88
C GLN A 59 -7.68 7.85 6.25
N ARG A 60 -6.97 8.52 7.15
CA ARG A 60 -7.49 8.88 8.48
C ARG A 60 -8.41 10.10 8.46
N THR A 61 -8.17 11.06 7.58
CA THR A 61 -9.00 12.26 7.42
C THR A 61 -10.25 11.97 6.60
N GLY A 62 -10.21 10.96 5.73
CA GLY A 62 -11.38 10.42 5.03
C GLY A 62 -12.12 9.33 5.80
N SER A 63 -11.78 9.09 7.08
CA SER A 63 -12.59 8.23 7.96
C SER A 63 -13.99 8.83 8.11
N PRO A 64 -15.07 8.03 8.18
CA PRO A 64 -16.41 8.54 7.94
C PRO A 64 -16.83 9.61 8.94
N GLN A 65 -17.38 10.71 8.44
CA GLN A 65 -18.59 11.24 9.06
C GLN A 65 -19.73 10.27 8.66
N ARG A 66 -20.09 9.36 9.58
CA ARG A 66 -21.19 8.39 9.50
C ARG A 66 -20.91 7.07 8.79
#